data_AF-A0A348TXY6-F1
#
_entry.id   AF-A0A348TXY6-F1
#
_cell.length_a   1.000
_cell.length_b   1.000
_cell.length_c   1.000
_cell.angle_alpha   90.00
_cell.angle_beta   90.00
_cell.angle_gamma   90.00
#
_symmetry.space_group_name_H-M   'P 1'
#
loop_
_entity.id
_entity.type
_entity.pdbx_description
1 polymer ?
#
loop_
_entity_poly.entity_id
_entity_poly.type
_entity_poly.pdbx_seq_one_letter_code
_entity_poly.pdbx_strand_id
1 'polypeptide(L)' 'NELVAAYEDLREKYAEEEYGKSYRGMDPEEDKDIIKEIKTAYPQKISEAEPLNIGG' A
#
# COMPACT_ATOMS: atom_id res chain seq x y z
N ASN A 1 9.00 5.39 -13.43
CA ASN A 1 9.83 5.89 -12.33
C ASN A 1 10.21 4.68 -11.49
N GLU A 2 11.48 4.29 -11.47
CA GLU A 2 11.94 2.99 -10.93
C GLU A 2 11.56 2.78 -9.45
N LEU A 3 11.58 3.86 -8.67
CA LEU A 3 11.13 3.84 -7.28
C LEU A 3 9.65 3.44 -7.15
N VAL A 4 8.79 3.88 -8.08
CA VAL A 4 7.37 3.56 -8.03
C VAL A 4 7.12 2.07 -8.20
N ALA A 5 7.79 1.46 -9.18
CA ALA A 5 7.69 0.01 -9.43
C ALA A 5 8.18 -0.80 -8.21
N ALA A 6 9.29 -0.39 -7.59
CA ALA A 6 9.81 -1.06 -6.41
C ALA A 6 8.81 -1.06 -5.23
N TYR A 7 8.08 0.05 -5.02
CA TYR A 7 7.03 0.09 -4.00
C TYR A 7 5.81 -0.74 -4.36
N GLU A 8 5.41 -0.77 -5.62
CA GLU A 8 4.32 -1.63 -6.08
C GLU A 8 4.65 -3.11 -5.86
N ASP A 9 5.88 -3.54 -6.14
CA ASP A 9 6.31 -4.92 -5.91
C ASP A 9 6.36 -5.28 -4.41
N LEU A 10 6.71 -4.33 -3.54
CA LEU A 10 6.65 -4.53 -2.09
C LEU A 10 5.21 -4.68 -1.58
N ARG A 11 4.29 -3.85 -2.10
CA ARG A 11 2.87 -3.93 -1.77
C ARG A 11 2.23 -5.21 -2.29
N GLU A 12 2.61 -5.64 -3.49
CA GLU A 12 2.16 -6.91 -4.07
C GLU A 12 2.51 -8.09 -3.16
N LYS A 13 3.79 -8.21 -2.78
CA LYS A 13 4.24 -9.29 -1.90
C LYS A 13 3.53 -9.30 -0.56
N TYR A 14 3.40 -8.14 0.07
CA TYR A 14 2.70 -8.03 1.34
C TYR A 14 1.21 -8.38 1.23
N ALA A 15 0.56 -7.99 0.12
CA ALA A 15 -0.83 -8.36 -0.14
C ALA A 15 -1.01 -9.87 -0.31
N GLU A 16 -0.09 -10.52 -1.02
CA GLU A 16 -0.08 -11.97 -1.21
C GLU A 16 0.21 -12.72 0.11
N GLU A 17 1.17 -12.24 0.91
CA GLU A 17 1.57 -12.87 2.17
C GLU A 17 0.50 -12.75 3.27
N GLU A 18 -0.10 -11.57 3.44
CA GLU A 18 -1.06 -11.31 4.54
C GLU A 18 -2.51 -11.65 4.16
N TYR A 19 -2.92 -11.38 2.91
CA TYR A 19 -4.32 -11.49 2.49
C TYR A 19 -4.54 -12.56 1.40
N GLY A 20 -3.48 -13.14 0.84
CA GLY A 20 -3.59 -14.09 -0.27
C GLY A 20 -4.18 -13.47 -1.54
N LYS A 21 -4.07 -12.16 -1.70
CA LYS A 21 -4.65 -11.40 -2.83
C LYS A 21 -3.56 -10.58 -3.54
N SER A 22 -3.66 -10.47 -4.85
CA SER A 22 -2.80 -9.58 -5.64
C SER A 22 -3.17 -8.12 -5.38
N TYR A 23 -2.21 -7.30 -4.96
CA TYR A 23 -2.43 -5.86 -4.75
C TYR A 23 -2.88 -5.16 -6.03
N ARG A 24 -2.28 -5.55 -7.17
CA ARG A 24 -2.63 -5.03 -8.50
C ARG A 24 -4.02 -5.45 -8.97
N GLY A 25 -4.55 -6.54 -8.45
CA GLY A 25 -5.87 -7.09 -8.78
C GLY A 25 -6.98 -6.70 -7.80
N MET A 26 -6.66 -5.96 -6.73
CA MET A 26 -7.64 -5.55 -5.73
C MET A 26 -8.64 -4.53 -6.30
N ASP A 27 -9.89 -4.66 -5.87
CA ASP A 27 -10.93 -3.71 -6.23
C ASP A 27 -10.85 -2.48 -5.29
N PRO A 28 -10.75 -1.24 -5.79
CA PRO A 28 -10.62 -0.06 -4.95
C PRO A 28 -11.81 0.23 -4.02
N GLU A 29 -13.00 -0.27 -4.35
CA GLU A 29 -14.22 -0.11 -3.56
C GLU A 29 -14.38 -1.26 -2.56
N GLU A 30 -14.25 -2.52 -3.01
CA GLU A 30 -14.44 -3.70 -2.17
C GLU A 30 -13.24 -3.94 -1.22
N ASP A 31 -12.01 -3.73 -1.70
CA ASP A 31 -10.77 -3.96 -0.95
C ASP A 31 -10.17 -2.67 -0.38
N LYS A 32 -10.98 -1.60 -0.29
CA LYS A 32 -10.54 -0.26 0.14
C LYS A 32 -9.73 -0.26 1.44
N ASP A 33 -10.19 -1.03 2.44
CA ASP A 33 -9.56 -1.09 3.75
C ASP A 33 -8.21 -1.82 3.69
N ILE A 34 -8.16 -2.94 2.97
CA ILE A 34 -6.93 -3.71 2.72
C ILE A 34 -5.91 -2.84 1.97
N ILE A 35 -6.34 -2.16 0.90
CA ILE A 35 -5.50 -1.25 0.12
C ILE A 35 -4.92 -0.15 1.02
N LYS A 36 -5.72 0.38 1.97
CA LYS A 36 -5.27 1.42 2.91
C LYS A 36 -4.23 0.89 3.89
N GLU A 37 -4.41 -0.31 4.44
CA GLU A 37 -3.43 -0.96 5.33
C GLU A 37 -2.10 -1.18 4.59
N ILE A 38 -2.14 -1.74 3.38
CA ILE A 38 -0.97 -2.00 2.56
C ILE A 38 -0.21 -0.70 2.22
N LYS A 39 -0.93 0.37 1.86
CA LYS A 39 -0.32 1.69 1.59
C LYS A 39 0.28 2.32 2.85
N THR A 40 -0.28 2.02 4.03
CA THR A 40 0.22 2.50 5.32
C THR A 40 1.48 1.73 5.75
N ALA A 41 1.53 0.42 5.51
CA ALA A 41 2.70 -0.42 5.75
C ALA A 41 3.88 -0.05 4.82
N TYR A 42 3.60 0.21 3.55
CA TYR A 42 4.59 0.61 2.55
C TYR A 42 4.27 1.98 1.94
N PRO A 43 4.51 3.07 2.70
CA PRO A 43 4.24 4.41 2.23
C PRO A 43 5.24 4.79 1.15
N GLN A 44 4.73 5.17 -0.03
CA GLN A 44 5.54 5.80 -1.06
C GLN A 44 5.81 7.23 -0.62
N LYS A 45 7.07 7.54 -0.32
CA LYS A 45 7.50 8.93 -0.09
C LYS A 45 7.51 9.68 -1.42
N ILE A 46 6.34 10.11 -1.87
CA ILE A 46 6.23 11.31 -2.70
C ILE A 46 6.57 12.49 -1.77
N SER A 47 7.43 13.40 -2.23
CA SER A 47 8.17 14.38 -1.43
C SER A 47 7.34 15.48 -0.74
N GLU A 48 6.06 15.27 -0.43
CA GLU A 48 5.20 16.32 0.14
C GLU A 48 4.40 15.80 1.33
N ALA A 49 4.45 16.60 2.39
CA ALA A 49 4.08 16.27 3.75
C ALA A 49 2.63 15.83 3.92
N GLU A 50 2.39 14.74 4.63
CA GLU A 50 1.34 14.72 5.65
C GLU A 50 1.83 13.95 6.90
N PRO A 51 1.60 14.47 8.11
CA PRO A 51 1.92 13.76 9.33
C PRO A 51 0.94 12.57 9.47
N LEU A 52 1.47 11.35 9.51
CA LEU A 52 0.74 10.22 10.06
C LEU A 52 0.53 10.49 11.56
N ASN A 53 -0.59 11.12 11.91
CA ASN A 53 -1.10 11.17 13.28
C ASN A 53 -1.53 9.75 13.67
N ILE A 54 -0.55 8.92 14.04
CA ILE A 54 -0.78 7.78 14.92
C ILE A 54 -0.68 8.35 16.34
N GLY A 55 -1.78 8.89 16.86
CA GLY A 55 -1.82 9.46 18.21
C GLY A 55 -3.24 9.74 18.68
N GLY A 56 -3.71 8.92 19.63
CA GLY A 56 -5.00 9.04 20.32
C GLY A 56 -5.43 7.72 20.93
#